data_AF-A0A923SK01-F1
#
_entry.id   AF-A0A923SK01-F1
#
_cell.length_a   1.000
_cell.length_b   1.000
_cell.length_c   1.000
_cell.angle_alpha   90.00
_cell.angle_beta   90.00
_cell.angle_gamma   90.00
#
_symmetry.space_group_name_H-M   'P 1'
#
loop_
_entity.id
_entity.type
_entity.pdbx_description
1 polymer ?
#
loop_
_entity_poly.entity_id
_entity_poly.type
_entity_poly.pdbx_seq_one_letter_code
_entity_poly.pdbx_strand_id
1 'polypeptide(L)'
;MQDLKRLVRIIADEGSKVLPVVDPTDYTSLEGRLYQFIRNHDELTDEEVCLHLYGEKRLTPSYRMLKSRLRKKLLNSIAFIELSEKHTRIGHVKYIEASFLIHQANKLFWLGEPLLAEKIADQSIAIAQKIELYDVLFKAYEIKQQAELAISNRSKFEYSSRMLQHYARMHAFECEAIIVFNKLKFEVSTGVSNTRKQGADYKELLLKLKDIWQTTGSSRIHSFYHIAHIGYCEVLGDYENILIAIKEAEDLLVSGSINKVWFNENFNNYIKVYSCLRLGKLEEGLQYSSLCLDKLKEGTPNWFAFLENYLLLSLHKNDHNLTRQLCALAVEKGVLKSSIFSSKEKWTLYLRYVKLLLPQEQIVEAAIPDLGKYEISLLSKDKEGFNLPLLIVEYLEMMPKLDAEDMELYASRFRKYSSKYLKGEVWDRARLFLKLLILSMKEEGERLEKKATPLLQKLKSTPPPRDPVAEVEIIPYEHLWELVLERLQQRVNK
;
A
#
# COMPACT_ATOMS: atom_id res chain seq x y z
N MET A 1 6.64 4.45 27.98
CA MET A 1 5.16 4.43 27.90
C MET A 1 4.59 3.97 26.54
N GLN A 2 5.22 4.33 25.41
CA GLN A 2 4.64 4.16 24.06
C GLN A 2 4.14 2.74 23.71
N ASP A 3 4.91 1.69 23.99
CA ASP A 3 4.47 0.32 23.67
C ASP A 3 3.21 -0.10 24.43
N LEU A 4 3.07 0.35 25.68
CA LEU A 4 1.89 0.04 26.49
C LEU A 4 0.65 0.76 25.94
N LYS A 5 0.79 2.02 25.50
CA LYS A 5 -0.27 2.76 24.81
C LYS A 5 -0.73 2.03 23.54
N ARG A 6 0.22 1.54 22.74
CA ARG A 6 -0.08 0.77 21.52
C ARG A 6 -0.86 -0.51 21.84
N LEU A 7 -0.45 -1.26 22.86
CA LEU A 7 -1.15 -2.46 23.31
C LEU A 7 -2.57 -2.16 23.79
N VAL A 8 -2.76 -1.10 24.59
CA VAL A 8 -4.09 -0.66 25.05
C VAL A 8 -4.99 -0.32 23.87
N ARG A 9 -4.48 0.42 22.87
CA ARG A 9 -5.25 0.75 21.66
C ARG A 9 -5.65 -0.49 20.87
N ILE A 10 -4.70 -1.37 20.56
CA ILE A 10 -4.98 -2.63 19.83
C ILE A 10 -6.09 -3.42 20.53
N ILE A 11 -6.01 -3.55 21.85
CA ILE A 11 -6.98 -4.30 22.64
C ILE A 11 -8.32 -3.57 22.76
N ALA A 12 -8.34 -2.24 22.78
CA ALA A 12 -9.58 -1.47 22.81
C ALA A 12 -10.30 -1.48 21.46
N ASP A 13 -9.55 -1.52 20.36
CA ASP A 13 -10.07 -1.47 18.99
C ASP A 13 -10.52 -2.86 18.49
N GLU A 14 -9.76 -3.91 18.82
CA GLU A 14 -9.96 -5.28 18.30
C GLU A 14 -10.46 -6.27 19.37
N GLY A 15 -10.41 -5.92 20.66
CA GLY A 15 -10.85 -6.78 21.75
C GLY A 15 -12.38 -6.81 21.88
N SER A 16 -12.93 -7.97 22.24
CA SER A 16 -14.32 -8.07 22.68
C SER A 16 -14.56 -7.24 23.96
N LYS A 17 -15.82 -6.87 24.24
CA LYS A 17 -16.18 -6.08 25.44
C LYS A 17 -15.75 -6.72 26.77
N VAL A 18 -15.39 -8.01 26.77
CA VAL A 18 -14.96 -8.77 27.95
C VAL A 18 -13.69 -9.53 27.61
N LEU A 19 -12.55 -9.05 28.12
CA LEU A 19 -11.29 -9.77 28.01
C LEU A 19 -11.09 -10.64 29.26
N PRO A 20 -10.70 -11.92 29.13
CA PRO A 20 -10.58 -12.82 30.28
C PRO A 20 -9.52 -12.41 31.32
N VAL A 21 -8.56 -11.56 30.95
CA VAL A 21 -7.34 -11.28 31.74
C VAL A 21 -7.28 -9.83 32.25
N VAL A 22 -7.91 -8.89 31.55
CA VAL A 22 -8.03 -7.48 31.96
C VAL A 22 -9.49 -7.11 31.86
N ASP A 23 -10.17 -6.95 32.98
CA ASP A 23 -11.53 -6.42 32.97
C ASP A 23 -11.47 -4.93 32.60
N PRO A 24 -11.95 -4.52 31.41
CA PRO A 24 -11.95 -3.13 31.02
C PRO A 24 -12.87 -2.29 31.91
N THR A 25 -13.77 -2.91 32.67
CA THR A 25 -14.77 -2.24 33.51
C THR A 25 -14.35 -2.13 34.98
N ASP A 26 -13.21 -2.72 35.35
CA ASP A 26 -12.69 -2.62 36.71
C ASP A 26 -11.98 -1.26 36.94
N TYR A 27 -12.70 -0.33 37.59
CA TYR A 27 -12.14 0.96 38.02
C TYR A 27 -11.51 0.90 39.42
N THR A 28 -11.60 -0.24 40.10
CA THR A 28 -11.20 -0.38 41.51
C THR A 28 -9.75 -0.80 41.66
N SER A 29 -9.23 -1.63 40.75
CA SER A 29 -7.81 -2.01 40.75
C SER A 29 -6.91 -0.91 40.18
N LEU A 30 -5.67 -0.85 40.68
CA LEU A 30 -4.65 0.04 40.13
C LEU A 30 -4.33 -0.30 38.66
N GLU A 31 -4.42 -1.58 38.28
CA GLU A 31 -4.25 -2.01 36.89
C GLU A 31 -5.36 -1.48 35.98
N GLY A 32 -6.62 -1.58 36.40
CA GLY A 32 -7.77 -1.11 35.63
C GLY A 32 -7.79 0.41 35.50
N ARG A 33 -7.44 1.13 36.58
CA ARG A 33 -7.22 2.58 36.55
C ARG A 33 -6.10 2.97 35.57
N LEU A 34 -4.97 2.26 35.58
CA LEU A 34 -3.88 2.48 34.63
C LEU A 34 -4.33 2.25 33.17
N TYR A 35 -5.06 1.17 32.90
CA TYR A 35 -5.59 0.85 31.58
C TYR A 35 -6.52 1.95 31.06
N GLN A 36 -7.50 2.36 31.87
CA GLN A 36 -8.46 3.41 31.51
C GLN A 36 -7.80 4.77 31.33
N PHE A 37 -6.85 5.11 32.20
CA PHE A 37 -6.12 6.36 32.10
C PHE A 37 -5.33 6.44 30.78
N ILE A 38 -4.67 5.34 30.39
CA ILE A 38 -3.97 5.24 29.10
C ILE A 38 -4.94 5.29 27.91
N ARG A 39 -6.09 4.63 28.00
CA ARG A 39 -7.09 4.60 26.93
C ARG A 39 -7.64 5.99 26.61
N ASN A 40 -7.83 6.82 27.62
CA ASN A 40 -8.50 8.12 27.48
C ASN A 40 -7.54 9.28 27.19
N HIS A 41 -6.22 9.05 27.20
CA HIS A 41 -5.22 10.11 27.02
C HIS A 41 -4.09 9.67 26.10
N ASP A 42 -3.93 10.38 24.98
CA ASP A 42 -2.95 10.02 23.95
C ASP A 42 -1.51 10.47 24.29
N GLU A 43 -1.33 11.56 25.05
CA GLU A 43 -0.02 12.19 25.31
C GLU A 43 0.46 12.07 26.76
N LEU A 44 0.29 10.90 27.40
CA LEU A 44 0.83 10.64 28.74
C LEU A 44 2.34 10.33 28.81
N THR A 45 3.02 10.94 29.78
CA THR A 45 4.37 10.57 30.26
C THR A 45 4.30 9.54 31.41
N ASP A 46 5.42 8.87 31.70
CA ASP A 46 5.48 7.91 32.80
C ASP A 46 5.32 8.62 34.17
N GLU A 47 5.79 9.86 34.29
CA GLU A 47 5.70 10.70 35.49
C GLU A 47 4.27 11.16 35.79
N GLU A 48 3.49 11.56 34.77
CA GLU A 48 2.09 11.97 34.91
C GLU A 48 1.20 10.82 35.37
N VAL A 49 1.43 9.62 34.83
CA VAL A 49 0.71 8.42 35.24
C VAL A 49 1.05 8.04 36.68
N CYS A 50 2.33 8.13 37.06
CA CYS A 50 2.75 7.86 38.43
C CYS A 50 2.11 8.86 39.42
N LEU A 51 2.08 10.15 39.06
CA LEU A 51 1.41 11.18 39.84
C LEU A 51 -0.09 10.90 39.99
N HIS A 52 -0.77 10.51 38.91
CA HIS A 52 -2.20 10.22 38.93
C HIS A 52 -2.57 9.00 39.79
N LEU A 53 -1.74 7.96 39.78
CA LEU A 53 -2.03 6.70 40.46
C LEU A 53 -1.51 6.64 41.90
N TYR A 54 -0.36 7.24 42.17
CA TYR A 54 0.34 7.14 43.45
C TYR A 54 0.53 8.48 44.18
N GLY A 55 0.13 9.61 43.58
CA GLY A 55 0.27 10.94 44.19
C GLY A 55 1.69 11.52 44.13
N GLU A 56 2.64 10.83 43.51
CA GLU A 56 4.04 11.25 43.42
C GLU A 56 4.56 11.20 41.98
N LYS A 57 5.32 12.22 41.56
CA LYS A 57 5.99 12.24 40.24
C LYS A 57 7.19 11.29 40.14
N ARG A 58 7.74 10.84 41.28
CA ARG A 58 8.90 9.96 41.31
C ARG A 58 8.49 8.55 40.89
N LEU A 59 9.12 8.01 39.86
CA LEU A 59 8.86 6.66 39.37
C LEU A 59 9.26 5.60 40.41
N THR A 60 8.30 5.15 41.20
CA THR A 60 8.50 4.15 42.25
C THR A 60 8.70 2.74 41.68
N PRO A 61 9.37 1.83 42.41
CA PRO A 61 9.40 0.40 42.04
C PRO A 61 7.99 -0.19 41.87
N SER A 62 7.04 0.23 42.70
CA SER A 62 5.62 -0.17 42.64
C SER A 62 4.98 0.19 41.30
N TYR A 63 5.20 1.41 40.80
CA TYR A 63 4.73 1.83 39.48
C TYR A 63 5.33 0.96 38.35
N ARG A 64 6.64 0.68 38.40
CA ARG A 64 7.30 -0.17 37.39
C ARG A 64 6.73 -1.59 37.39
N MET A 65 6.44 -2.14 38.57
CA MET A 65 5.78 -3.45 38.70
C MET A 65 4.36 -3.42 38.14
N LEU A 66 3.56 -2.40 38.47
CA LEU A 66 2.19 -2.23 37.96
C LEU A 66 2.17 -2.21 36.43
N LYS A 67 3.04 -1.39 35.83
CA LYS A 67 3.21 -1.27 34.39
C LYS A 67 3.61 -2.60 33.75
N SER A 68 4.54 -3.34 34.37
CA SER A 68 4.97 -4.66 33.90
C SER A 68 3.85 -5.70 33.97
N ARG A 69 3.09 -5.73 35.08
CA ARG A 69 1.93 -6.62 35.26
C ARG A 69 0.84 -6.34 34.24
N LEU A 70 0.47 -5.07 34.05
CA LEU A 70 -0.52 -4.69 33.05
C LEU A 70 -0.06 -5.07 31.64
N ARG A 71 1.21 -4.78 31.28
CA ARG A 71 1.76 -5.20 29.99
C ARG A 71 1.64 -6.71 29.78
N LYS A 72 2.03 -7.52 30.77
CA LYS A 72 1.92 -8.99 30.70
C LYS A 72 0.48 -9.45 30.50
N LYS A 73 -0.48 -8.87 31.23
CA LYS A 73 -1.91 -9.18 31.08
C LYS A 73 -2.45 -8.79 29.70
N LEU A 74 -2.07 -7.64 29.17
CA LEU A 74 -2.46 -7.19 27.84
C LEU A 74 -1.86 -8.11 26.76
N LEU A 75 -0.59 -8.48 26.85
CA LEU A 75 0.03 -9.44 25.93
C LEU A 75 -0.67 -10.81 25.96
N ASN A 76 -1.03 -11.30 27.15
CA ASN A 76 -1.83 -12.53 27.27
C ASN A 76 -3.22 -12.38 26.65
N SER A 77 -3.80 -11.17 26.70
CA SER A 77 -5.12 -10.88 26.13
C SER A 77 -5.13 -10.95 24.60
N ILE A 78 -3.98 -10.74 23.94
CA ILE A 78 -3.85 -10.86 22.47
C ILE A 78 -4.28 -12.25 21.98
N ALA A 79 -4.03 -13.31 22.77
CA ALA A 79 -4.42 -14.67 22.41
C ALA A 79 -5.93 -14.88 22.27
N PHE A 80 -6.74 -13.94 22.77
CA PHE A 80 -8.21 -13.98 22.70
C PHE A 80 -8.79 -13.00 21.67
N ILE A 81 -7.94 -12.28 20.94
CA ILE A 81 -8.39 -11.38 19.87
C ILE A 81 -8.70 -12.25 18.64
N GLU A 82 -9.94 -12.18 18.18
CA GLU A 82 -10.34 -12.79 16.92
C GLU A 82 -10.03 -11.84 15.77
N LEU A 83 -9.13 -12.25 14.87
CA LEU A 83 -8.83 -11.46 13.68
C LEU A 83 -10.03 -11.46 12.74
N SER A 84 -10.56 -10.27 12.45
CA SER A 84 -11.65 -10.13 11.49
C SER A 84 -11.18 -10.26 10.05
N GLU A 85 -11.89 -11.06 9.24
CA GLU A 85 -11.72 -11.13 7.78
C GLU A 85 -11.98 -9.77 7.10
N LYS A 86 -12.68 -8.84 7.76
CA LYS A 86 -12.91 -7.48 7.24
C LYS A 86 -11.65 -6.62 7.21
N HIS A 87 -10.65 -6.93 8.03
CA HIS A 87 -9.45 -6.10 8.19
C HIS A 87 -8.17 -6.87 7.88
N THR A 88 -8.24 -8.20 7.90
CA THR A 88 -7.09 -9.09 7.74
C THR A 88 -7.32 -10.04 6.56
N ARG A 89 -6.25 -10.34 5.82
CA ARG A 89 -6.30 -11.33 4.74
C ARG A 89 -6.73 -12.68 5.29
N ILE A 90 -7.67 -13.33 4.61
CA ILE A 90 -8.22 -14.63 5.03
C ILE A 90 -7.13 -15.68 5.28
N GLY A 91 -6.07 -15.71 4.46
CA GLY A 91 -4.94 -16.62 4.67
C GLY A 91 -4.25 -16.42 6.01
N HIS A 92 -4.11 -15.18 6.49
CA HIS A 92 -3.53 -14.90 7.82
C HIS A 92 -4.50 -15.27 8.95
N VAL A 93 -5.81 -15.01 8.77
CA VAL A 93 -6.83 -15.40 9.76
C VAL A 93 -6.79 -16.92 9.96
N LYS A 94 -6.83 -17.68 8.87
CA LYS A 94 -6.77 -19.14 8.90
C LYS A 94 -5.43 -19.68 9.40
N TYR A 95 -4.33 -18.99 9.11
CA TYR A 95 -3.02 -19.31 9.69
C TYR A 95 -3.03 -19.25 11.22
N ILE A 96 -3.56 -18.17 11.78
CA ILE A 96 -3.63 -17.98 13.23
C ILE A 96 -4.60 -19.00 13.85
N GLU A 97 -5.76 -19.22 13.25
CA GLU A 97 -6.75 -20.21 13.69
C GLU A 97 -6.11 -21.62 13.77
N ALA A 98 -5.49 -22.09 12.69
CA ALA A 98 -4.87 -23.41 12.64
C ALA A 98 -3.64 -23.55 13.55
N SER A 99 -2.83 -22.49 13.66
CA SER A 99 -1.67 -22.46 14.58
C SER A 99 -2.09 -22.47 16.05
N PHE A 100 -3.20 -21.82 16.39
CA PHE A 100 -3.74 -21.82 17.74
C PHE A 100 -4.23 -23.22 18.15
N LEU A 101 -4.86 -23.97 17.23
CA LEU A 101 -5.21 -25.37 17.45
C LEU A 101 -3.97 -26.23 17.70
N ILE A 102 -2.88 -26.04 16.95
CA ILE A 102 -1.61 -26.75 17.20
C ILE A 102 -1.06 -26.47 18.59
N HIS A 103 -1.13 -25.22 19.04
CA HIS A 103 -0.71 -24.85 20.40
C HIS A 103 -1.55 -25.55 21.47
N GLN A 104 -2.87 -25.66 21.27
CA GLN A 104 -3.74 -26.41 22.16
C GLN A 104 -3.42 -27.92 22.15
N ALA A 105 -3.22 -28.50 20.96
CA ALA A 105 -2.85 -29.91 20.81
C ALA A 105 -1.54 -30.24 21.55
N ASN A 106 -0.53 -29.39 21.40
CA ASN A 106 0.74 -29.52 22.12
C ASN A 106 0.54 -29.52 23.65
N LYS A 107 -0.24 -28.57 24.16
CA LYS A 107 -0.55 -28.50 25.60
C LYS A 107 -1.26 -29.77 26.09
N LEU A 108 -2.28 -30.22 25.37
CA LEU A 108 -3.02 -31.44 25.73
C LEU A 108 -2.09 -32.66 25.73
N PHE A 109 -1.25 -32.80 24.70
CA PHE A 109 -0.30 -33.90 24.63
C PHE A 109 0.66 -33.91 25.83
N TRP A 110 1.26 -32.75 26.17
CA TRP A 110 2.17 -32.65 27.32
C TRP A 110 1.49 -32.79 28.68
N LEU A 111 0.18 -32.58 28.74
CA LEU A 111 -0.65 -32.85 29.92
C LEU A 111 -1.07 -34.34 30.03
N GLY A 112 -0.64 -35.19 29.10
CA GLY A 112 -0.96 -36.62 29.11
C GLY A 112 -2.27 -36.98 28.41
N GLU A 113 -2.81 -36.10 27.56
CA GLU A 113 -4.08 -36.30 26.84
C GLU A 113 -3.85 -36.51 25.32
N PRO A 114 -3.23 -37.62 24.88
CA PRO A 114 -2.84 -37.82 23.47
C PRO A 114 -4.05 -37.96 22.54
N LEU A 115 -5.15 -38.59 22.97
CA LEU A 115 -6.35 -38.75 22.15
C LEU A 115 -7.03 -37.39 21.86
N LEU A 116 -7.06 -36.49 22.85
CA LEU A 116 -7.56 -35.13 22.66
C LEU A 116 -6.62 -34.31 21.79
N ALA A 117 -5.30 -34.45 21.99
CA ALA A 117 -4.30 -33.79 21.15
C ALA A 117 -4.43 -34.20 19.67
N GLU A 118 -4.61 -35.49 19.37
CA GLU A 118 -4.85 -36.00 18.02
C GLU A 118 -6.09 -35.33 17.40
N LYS A 119 -7.21 -35.30 18.13
CA LYS A 119 -8.48 -34.71 17.67
C LYS A 119 -8.34 -33.21 17.35
N ILE A 120 -7.62 -32.45 18.18
CA ILE A 120 -7.38 -31.02 17.92
C ILE A 120 -6.42 -30.82 16.75
N ALA A 121 -5.40 -31.68 16.61
CA ALA A 121 -4.50 -31.65 15.46
C ALA A 121 -5.26 -31.90 14.14
N ASP A 122 -6.23 -32.82 14.12
CA ASP A 122 -7.08 -33.08 12.95
C ASP A 122 -7.90 -31.85 12.51
N GLN A 123 -8.39 -31.05 13.47
CA GLN A 123 -9.06 -29.78 13.15
C GLN A 123 -8.11 -28.79 12.47
N SER A 124 -6.87 -28.68 12.98
CA SER A 124 -5.83 -27.84 12.37
C SER A 124 -5.48 -28.31 10.96
N ILE A 125 -5.33 -29.62 10.76
CA ILE A 125 -5.06 -30.24 9.45
C ILE A 125 -6.17 -29.89 8.46
N ALA A 126 -7.44 -30.01 8.85
CA ALA A 126 -8.57 -29.71 7.97
C ALA A 126 -8.55 -28.26 7.46
N ILE A 127 -8.21 -27.30 8.33
CA ILE A 127 -8.06 -25.88 7.94
C ILE A 127 -6.84 -25.72 7.05
N ALA A 128 -5.69 -26.24 7.48
CA ALA A 128 -4.40 -26.03 6.84
C ALA A 128 -4.32 -26.67 5.44
N GLN A 129 -4.92 -27.85 5.23
CA GLN A 129 -4.98 -28.51 3.92
C GLN A 129 -5.78 -27.70 2.92
N LYS A 130 -6.94 -27.17 3.33
CA LYS A 130 -7.84 -26.40 2.46
C LYS A 130 -7.18 -25.17 1.84
N ILE A 131 -6.18 -24.61 2.52
CA ILE A 131 -5.49 -23.38 2.10
C ILE A 131 -3.97 -23.54 1.99
N GLU A 132 -3.46 -24.78 1.92
CA GLU A 132 -2.05 -25.08 1.65
C GLU A 132 -1.05 -24.46 2.65
N LEU A 133 -1.33 -24.55 3.95
CA LEU A 133 -0.40 -24.09 4.99
C LEU A 133 0.61 -25.18 5.38
N TYR A 134 1.68 -25.34 4.60
CA TYR A 134 2.62 -26.46 4.76
C TYR A 134 3.40 -26.45 6.07
N ASP A 135 3.71 -25.27 6.64
CA ASP A 135 4.37 -25.18 7.95
C ASP A 135 3.47 -25.63 9.11
N VAL A 136 2.18 -25.31 9.02
CA VAL A 136 1.13 -25.75 9.96
C VAL A 136 0.87 -27.25 9.79
N LEU A 137 0.78 -27.74 8.55
CA LEU A 137 0.60 -29.17 8.27
C LEU A 137 1.76 -30.00 8.83
N PHE A 138 3.00 -29.57 8.59
CA PHE A 138 4.19 -30.19 9.14
C PHE A 138 4.07 -30.36 10.68
N LYS A 139 3.78 -29.27 11.40
CA LYS A 139 3.63 -29.28 12.87
C LYS A 139 2.43 -30.09 13.35
N ALA A 140 1.30 -30.04 12.64
CA ALA A 140 0.11 -30.80 13.03
C ALA A 140 0.33 -32.31 12.89
N TYR A 141 0.98 -32.75 11.81
CA TYR A 141 1.34 -34.16 11.63
C TYR A 141 2.45 -34.63 12.58
N GLU A 142 3.34 -33.74 13.03
CA GLU A 142 4.33 -34.04 14.08
C GLU A 142 3.61 -34.40 15.40
N ILE A 143 2.67 -33.57 15.85
CA ILE A 143 1.91 -33.85 17.08
C ILE A 143 0.99 -35.06 16.93
N LYS A 144 0.38 -35.23 15.76
CA LYS A 144 -0.44 -36.40 15.47
C LYS A 144 0.37 -37.70 15.54
N GLN A 145 1.57 -37.73 14.95
CA GLN A 145 2.48 -38.87 15.03
C GLN A 145 2.89 -39.17 16.49
N GLN A 146 3.20 -38.14 17.28
CA GLN A 146 3.55 -38.29 18.70
C GLN A 146 2.40 -38.85 19.53
N ALA A 147 1.18 -38.36 19.31
CA ALA A 147 -0.03 -38.84 19.97
C ALA A 147 -0.32 -40.31 19.61
N GLU A 148 -0.22 -40.66 18.32
CA GLU A 148 -0.43 -42.02 17.82
C GLU A 148 0.60 -43.02 18.35
N LEU A 149 1.85 -42.58 18.54
CA LEU A 149 2.90 -43.37 19.19
C LEU A 149 2.57 -43.63 20.67
N ALA A 150 2.12 -42.60 21.40
CA ALA A 150 1.77 -42.72 22.82
C ALA A 150 0.63 -43.72 23.07
N ILE A 151 -0.30 -43.86 22.12
CA ILE A 151 -1.40 -44.83 22.17
C ILE A 151 -1.10 -46.16 21.45
N SER A 152 0.13 -46.35 20.96
CA SER A 152 0.56 -47.56 20.23
C SER A 152 -0.26 -47.92 18.97
N ASN A 153 -0.79 -46.92 18.26
CA ASN A 153 -1.56 -47.13 17.04
C ASN A 153 -0.66 -47.16 15.79
N ARG A 154 -0.16 -48.35 15.45
CA ARG A 154 0.82 -48.54 14.36
C ARG A 154 0.33 -48.05 12.99
N SER A 155 -0.88 -48.40 12.58
CA SER A 155 -1.37 -48.06 11.24
C SER A 155 -1.52 -46.55 11.04
N LYS A 156 -2.02 -45.85 12.07
CA LYS A 156 -2.13 -44.40 12.05
C LYS A 156 -0.75 -43.74 12.07
N PHE A 157 0.14 -44.21 12.95
CA PHE A 157 1.52 -43.74 13.04
C PHE A 157 2.26 -43.82 11.69
N GLU A 158 2.16 -44.94 10.97
CA GLU A 158 2.80 -45.10 9.66
C GLU A 158 2.23 -44.12 8.62
N TYR A 159 0.92 -43.84 8.65
CA TYR A 159 0.30 -42.82 7.82
C TYR A 159 0.82 -41.41 8.15
N SER A 160 0.75 -41.01 9.42
CA SER A 160 1.20 -39.68 9.87
C SER A 160 2.69 -39.47 9.63
N SER A 161 3.51 -40.52 9.75
CA SER A 161 4.95 -40.48 9.41
C SER A 161 5.21 -40.14 7.95
N ARG A 162 4.45 -40.74 7.02
CA ARG A 162 4.56 -40.43 5.58
C ARG A 162 4.13 -39.01 5.28
N MET A 163 3.02 -38.57 5.88
CA MET A 163 2.52 -37.20 5.70
C MET A 163 3.48 -36.16 6.29
N LEU A 164 4.06 -36.44 7.47
CA LEU A 164 5.07 -35.59 8.10
C LEU A 164 6.29 -35.39 7.17
N GLN A 165 6.82 -36.47 6.60
CA GLN A 165 7.94 -36.40 5.64
C GLN A 165 7.57 -35.65 4.35
N HIS A 166 6.34 -35.83 3.86
CA HIS A 166 5.86 -35.07 2.71
C HIS A 166 5.80 -33.57 3.01
N TYR A 167 5.15 -33.17 4.10
CA TYR A 167 4.99 -31.76 4.44
C TYR A 167 6.27 -31.10 4.94
N ALA A 168 7.20 -31.84 5.53
CA ALA A 168 8.54 -31.34 5.82
C ALA A 168 9.26 -30.88 4.54
N ARG A 169 9.17 -31.67 3.46
CA ARG A 169 9.74 -31.29 2.15
C ARG A 169 9.03 -30.08 1.55
N MET A 170 7.70 -30.06 1.56
CA MET A 170 6.93 -28.91 1.06
C MET A 170 7.24 -27.63 1.84
N HIS A 171 7.36 -27.72 3.16
CA HIS A 171 7.73 -26.59 4.01
C HIS A 171 9.15 -26.11 3.73
N ALA A 172 10.11 -27.01 3.46
CA ALA A 172 11.46 -26.63 3.08
C ALA A 172 11.49 -25.80 1.78
N PHE A 173 10.71 -26.20 0.77
CA PHE A 173 10.55 -25.41 -0.46
C PHE A 173 9.91 -24.04 -0.19
N GLU A 174 8.90 -23.96 0.68
CA GLU A 174 8.33 -22.66 1.06
C GLU A 174 9.35 -21.75 1.75
N CYS A 175 10.15 -22.29 2.67
CA CYS A 175 11.22 -21.54 3.33
C CYS A 175 12.23 -21.00 2.33
N GLU A 176 12.66 -21.82 1.37
CA GLU A 176 13.56 -21.38 0.29
C GLU A 176 12.92 -20.29 -0.57
N ALA A 177 11.66 -20.47 -0.98
CA ALA A 177 10.92 -19.49 -1.74
C ALA A 177 10.77 -18.15 -1.00
N ILE A 178 10.50 -18.18 0.31
CA ILE A 178 10.42 -16.98 1.16
C ILE A 178 11.75 -16.24 1.21
N ILE A 179 12.87 -16.96 1.34
CA ILE A 179 14.21 -16.36 1.35
C ILE A 179 14.49 -15.66 0.02
N VAL A 180 14.24 -16.35 -1.09
CA VAL A 180 14.43 -15.79 -2.45
C VAL A 180 13.53 -14.57 -2.66
N PHE A 181 12.24 -14.67 -2.33
CA PHE A 181 11.28 -13.58 -2.46
C PHE A 181 11.65 -12.36 -1.63
N ASN A 182 12.08 -12.55 -0.37
CA ASN A 182 12.49 -11.46 0.49
C ASN A 182 13.76 -10.77 -0.03
N LYS A 183 14.70 -11.52 -0.61
CA LYS A 183 15.88 -10.95 -1.28
C LYS A 183 15.47 -10.10 -2.47
N LEU A 184 14.59 -10.61 -3.35
CA LEU A 184 14.05 -9.87 -4.48
C LEU A 184 13.34 -8.57 -4.04
N LYS A 185 12.51 -8.64 -3.00
CA LYS A 185 11.85 -7.46 -2.41
C LYS A 185 12.83 -6.44 -1.85
N PHE A 186 13.87 -6.90 -1.18
CA PHE A 186 14.90 -6.03 -0.63
C PHE A 186 15.59 -5.25 -1.76
N GLU A 187 15.98 -5.91 -2.86
CA GLU A 187 16.62 -5.24 -4.00
C GLU A 187 15.72 -4.22 -4.70
N VAL A 188 14.39 -4.41 -4.71
CA VAL A 188 13.46 -3.36 -5.20
C VAL A 188 13.42 -2.19 -4.22
N SER A 189 13.44 -2.46 -2.91
CA SER A 189 13.37 -1.42 -1.88
C SER A 189 14.62 -0.53 -1.80
N THR A 190 15.78 -1.01 -2.28
CA THR A 190 17.02 -0.21 -2.37
C THR A 190 17.04 0.75 -3.56
N GLY A 191 15.97 0.77 -4.36
CA GLY A 191 15.69 1.75 -5.41
C GLY A 191 15.94 1.23 -6.83
N VAL A 192 15.09 1.66 -7.76
CA VAL A 192 15.04 1.22 -9.17
C VAL A 192 16.41 1.27 -9.87
N SER A 193 17.22 2.31 -9.62
CA SER A 193 18.56 2.44 -10.20
C SER A 193 19.52 1.33 -9.77
N ASN A 194 19.45 0.90 -8.51
CA ASN A 194 20.27 -0.20 -7.98
C ASN A 194 19.75 -1.54 -8.48
N THR A 195 18.42 -1.73 -8.49
CA THR A 195 17.79 -2.96 -8.99
C THR A 195 18.13 -3.21 -10.47
N ARG A 196 18.12 -2.16 -11.31
CA ARG A 196 18.50 -2.28 -12.72
C ARG A 196 19.97 -2.68 -12.92
N LYS A 197 20.87 -2.15 -12.09
CA LYS A 197 22.30 -2.51 -12.14
C LYS A 197 22.54 -3.99 -11.80
N GLN A 198 21.73 -4.54 -10.90
CA GLN A 198 21.76 -5.96 -10.52
C GLN A 198 20.82 -6.84 -11.36
N GLY A 199 20.33 -6.36 -12.51
CA GLY A 199 19.24 -7.00 -13.25
C GLY A 199 19.48 -8.46 -13.64
N ALA A 200 20.73 -8.89 -13.80
CA ALA A 200 21.10 -10.29 -14.05
C ALA A 200 20.82 -11.18 -12.83
N ASP A 201 21.30 -10.78 -11.65
CA ASP A 201 21.09 -11.49 -10.38
C ASP A 201 19.60 -11.55 -10.02
N TYR A 202 18.85 -10.48 -10.29
CA TYR A 202 17.40 -10.46 -10.09
C TYR A 202 16.69 -11.50 -10.96
N LYS A 203 17.04 -11.57 -12.25
CA LYS A 203 16.44 -12.50 -13.20
C LYS A 203 16.72 -13.96 -12.80
N GLU A 204 17.93 -14.27 -12.35
CA GLU A 204 18.29 -15.60 -11.88
C GLU A 204 17.46 -16.02 -10.65
N LEU A 205 17.35 -15.13 -9.66
CA LEU A 205 16.53 -15.37 -8.48
C LEU A 205 15.04 -15.54 -8.82
N LEU A 206 14.55 -14.78 -9.80
CA LEU A 206 13.17 -14.90 -10.27
C LEU A 206 12.91 -16.24 -10.97
N LEU A 207 13.86 -16.71 -11.79
CA LEU A 207 13.79 -18.04 -12.42
C LEU A 207 13.80 -19.14 -11.36
N LYS A 208 14.70 -19.04 -10.37
CA LYS A 208 14.73 -19.98 -9.25
C LYS A 208 13.39 -20.05 -8.53
N LEU A 209 12.75 -18.91 -8.26
CA LEU A 209 11.44 -18.87 -7.61
C LEU A 209 10.34 -19.50 -8.47
N LYS A 210 10.41 -19.31 -9.79
CA LYS A 210 9.51 -19.96 -10.76
C LYS A 210 9.69 -21.48 -10.75
N ASP A 211 10.91 -21.97 -10.75
CA ASP A 211 11.23 -23.40 -10.76
C ASP A 211 10.73 -24.09 -9.49
N ILE A 212 10.89 -23.46 -8.33
CA ILE A 212 10.34 -23.96 -7.05
C ILE A 212 8.81 -24.05 -7.13
N TRP A 213 8.15 -23.03 -7.68
CA TRP A 213 6.69 -23.08 -7.87
C TRP A 213 6.29 -24.23 -8.81
N GLN A 214 6.91 -24.35 -9.98
CA GLN A 214 6.59 -25.40 -10.96
C GLN A 214 6.81 -26.80 -10.40
N THR A 215 7.81 -26.98 -9.53
CA THR A 215 8.09 -28.25 -8.87
C THR A 215 7.05 -28.60 -7.80
N THR A 216 6.54 -27.60 -7.08
CA THR A 216 5.69 -27.82 -5.90
C THR A 216 4.20 -27.68 -6.18
N GLY A 217 3.80 -26.92 -7.20
CA GLY A 217 2.42 -26.51 -7.43
C GLY A 217 1.83 -25.64 -6.32
N SER A 218 2.64 -25.13 -5.37
CA SER A 218 2.13 -24.37 -4.23
C SER A 218 1.55 -23.02 -4.65
N SER A 219 0.30 -22.75 -4.28
CA SER A 219 -0.38 -21.48 -4.54
C SER A 219 0.29 -20.31 -3.82
N ARG A 220 0.87 -20.57 -2.64
CA ARG A 220 1.60 -19.55 -1.87
C ARG A 220 2.92 -19.20 -2.54
N ILE A 221 3.65 -20.19 -3.05
CA ILE A 221 4.90 -19.95 -3.78
C ILE A 221 4.61 -19.25 -5.12
N HIS A 222 3.52 -19.61 -5.81
CA HIS A 222 3.03 -18.86 -6.97
C HIS A 222 2.81 -17.38 -6.62
N SER A 223 2.16 -17.08 -5.50
CA SER A 223 1.94 -15.70 -5.05
C SER A 223 3.25 -14.93 -4.90
N PHE A 224 4.30 -15.56 -4.35
CA PHE A 224 5.63 -14.95 -4.26
C PHE A 224 6.25 -14.71 -5.63
N TYR A 225 6.23 -15.70 -6.52
CA TYR A 225 6.72 -15.57 -7.88
C TYR A 225 6.00 -14.44 -8.64
N HIS A 226 4.67 -14.45 -8.63
CA HIS A 226 3.82 -13.48 -9.32
C HIS A 226 4.10 -12.04 -8.88
N ILE A 227 4.17 -11.80 -7.57
CA ILE A 227 4.46 -10.47 -7.03
C ILE A 227 5.88 -10.02 -7.41
N ALA A 228 6.87 -10.93 -7.33
CA ALA A 228 8.24 -10.59 -7.70
C ALA A 228 8.41 -10.34 -9.20
N HIS A 229 7.73 -11.12 -10.04
CA HIS A 229 7.73 -10.95 -11.49
C HIS A 229 7.14 -9.59 -11.89
N ILE A 230 5.98 -9.23 -11.32
CA ILE A 230 5.38 -7.91 -11.54
C ILE A 230 6.32 -6.79 -11.09
N GLY A 231 6.94 -6.91 -9.92
CA GLY A 231 7.90 -5.91 -9.43
C GLY A 231 9.12 -5.76 -10.35
N TYR A 232 9.60 -6.87 -10.95
CA TYR A 232 10.67 -6.83 -11.94
C TYR A 232 10.25 -6.08 -13.21
N CYS A 233 9.08 -6.41 -13.77
CA CYS A 233 8.54 -5.74 -14.95
C CYS A 233 8.34 -4.24 -14.68
N GLU A 234 7.85 -3.86 -13.50
CA GLU A 234 7.68 -2.46 -13.10
C GLU A 234 9.03 -1.71 -13.10
N VAL A 235 10.08 -2.31 -12.52
CA VAL A 235 11.45 -1.74 -12.54
C VAL A 235 11.96 -1.50 -13.96
N LEU A 236 11.60 -2.40 -14.89
CA LEU A 236 11.96 -2.28 -16.31
C LEU A 236 11.04 -1.33 -17.10
N GLY A 237 9.92 -0.89 -16.53
CA GLY A 237 8.90 -0.12 -17.26
C GLY A 237 8.12 -0.96 -18.28
N ASP A 238 8.12 -2.28 -18.12
CA ASP A 238 7.48 -3.25 -19.00
C ASP A 238 6.06 -3.56 -18.52
N TYR A 239 5.18 -2.56 -18.66
CA TYR A 239 3.80 -2.65 -18.21
C TYR A 239 2.96 -3.60 -19.06
N GLU A 240 3.36 -3.86 -20.32
CA GLU A 240 2.72 -4.87 -21.15
C GLU A 240 2.86 -6.28 -20.54
N ASN A 241 4.07 -6.67 -20.10
CA ASN A 241 4.28 -7.96 -19.44
C ASN A 241 3.60 -8.05 -18.07
N ILE A 242 3.40 -6.94 -17.36
CA ILE A 242 2.57 -6.93 -16.13
C ILE A 242 1.13 -7.35 -16.46
N LEU A 243 0.53 -6.81 -17.52
CA LEU A 243 -0.83 -7.18 -17.92
C LEU A 243 -0.93 -8.66 -18.31
N ILE A 244 0.10 -9.19 -19.00
CA ILE A 244 0.18 -10.61 -19.36
C ILE A 244 0.28 -11.49 -18.09
N ALA A 245 1.17 -11.15 -17.16
CA ALA A 245 1.34 -11.91 -15.93
C ALA A 245 0.06 -11.95 -15.07
N ILE A 246 -0.68 -10.83 -15.01
CA ILE A 246 -1.98 -10.79 -14.32
C ILE A 246 -2.98 -11.71 -14.99
N LYS A 247 -3.05 -11.68 -16.33
CA LYS A 247 -3.95 -12.54 -17.11
C LYS A 247 -3.64 -14.03 -16.87
N GLU A 248 -2.37 -14.40 -16.91
CA GLU A 248 -1.93 -15.77 -16.61
C GLU A 248 -2.35 -16.21 -15.19
N ALA A 249 -2.16 -15.33 -14.18
CA ALA A 249 -2.58 -15.62 -12.82
C ALA A 249 -4.12 -15.71 -12.66
N GLU A 250 -4.88 -14.89 -13.40
CA GLU A 250 -6.34 -14.98 -13.48
C GLU A 250 -6.78 -16.32 -14.09
N ASP A 251 -6.13 -16.76 -15.16
CA ASP A 251 -6.44 -18.04 -15.84
C ASP A 251 -6.11 -19.25 -14.94
N LEU A 252 -4.99 -19.21 -14.20
CA LEU A 252 -4.64 -20.22 -13.19
C LEU A 252 -5.63 -20.28 -12.02
N LEU A 253 -6.21 -19.13 -11.65
CA LEU A 253 -7.24 -19.08 -10.62
C LEU A 253 -8.54 -19.72 -11.11
N VAL A 254 -8.94 -19.42 -12.35
CA VAL A 254 -10.16 -19.98 -12.97
C VAL A 254 -10.04 -21.49 -13.19
N SER A 255 -8.87 -21.99 -13.57
CA SER A 255 -8.62 -23.44 -13.72
C SER A 255 -8.57 -24.18 -12.38
N GLY A 256 -8.51 -23.48 -11.25
CA GLY A 256 -8.32 -24.06 -9.92
C GLY A 256 -6.88 -24.54 -9.66
N SER A 257 -5.92 -24.16 -10.52
CA SER A 257 -4.50 -24.50 -10.35
C SER A 257 -3.85 -23.73 -9.21
N ILE A 258 -4.44 -22.62 -8.77
CA ILE A 258 -4.05 -21.88 -7.58
C ILE A 258 -5.25 -21.61 -6.68
N ASN A 259 -5.00 -21.62 -5.38
CA ASN A 259 -5.99 -21.33 -4.36
C ASN A 259 -6.28 -19.83 -4.28
N LYS A 260 -7.56 -19.45 -4.33
CA LYS A 260 -8.04 -18.06 -4.23
C LYS A 260 -7.51 -17.32 -3.00
N VAL A 261 -7.26 -18.01 -1.89
CA VAL A 261 -6.75 -17.40 -0.65
C VAL A 261 -5.39 -16.72 -0.85
N TRP A 262 -4.56 -17.23 -1.76
CA TRP A 262 -3.24 -16.68 -2.06
C TRP A 262 -3.21 -15.75 -3.28
N PHE A 263 -4.34 -15.62 -3.97
CA PHE A 263 -4.52 -14.67 -5.06
C PHE A 263 -4.86 -13.29 -4.50
N ASN A 264 -3.92 -12.35 -4.61
CA ASN A 264 -4.06 -11.01 -4.08
C ASN A 264 -4.81 -10.10 -5.06
N GLU A 265 -6.14 -10.23 -5.10
CA GLU A 265 -7.02 -9.49 -6.02
C GLU A 265 -6.82 -7.96 -5.92
N ASN A 266 -6.69 -7.41 -4.71
CA ASN A 266 -6.49 -5.97 -4.51
C ASN A 266 -5.18 -5.47 -5.15
N PHE A 267 -4.10 -6.24 -5.04
CA PHE A 267 -2.82 -5.88 -5.67
C PHE A 267 -2.90 -5.98 -7.18
N ASN A 268 -3.51 -7.04 -7.71
CA ASN A 268 -3.68 -7.22 -9.15
C ASN A 268 -4.56 -6.12 -9.75
N ASN A 269 -5.67 -5.76 -9.08
CA ASN A 269 -6.53 -4.66 -9.50
C ASN A 269 -5.76 -3.33 -9.54
N TYR A 270 -5.03 -3.02 -8.47
CA TYR A 270 -4.21 -1.81 -8.39
C TYR A 270 -3.18 -1.74 -9.52
N ILE A 271 -2.36 -2.78 -9.69
CA ILE A 271 -1.24 -2.73 -10.63
C ILE A 271 -1.71 -2.83 -12.09
N LYS A 272 -2.87 -3.45 -12.36
CA LYS A 272 -3.51 -3.44 -13.69
C LYS A 272 -3.98 -2.05 -14.09
N VAL A 273 -4.69 -1.34 -13.21
CA VAL A 273 -5.10 0.06 -13.45
C VAL A 273 -3.88 0.95 -13.64
N TYR A 274 -2.87 0.81 -12.77
CA TYR A 274 -1.60 1.52 -12.92
C TYR A 274 -0.93 1.25 -14.27
N SER A 275 -0.86 -0.02 -14.70
CA SER A 275 -0.27 -0.40 -15.99
C SER A 275 -1.05 0.18 -17.17
N CYS A 276 -2.39 0.20 -17.11
CA CYS A 276 -3.21 0.85 -18.13
C CYS A 276 -2.89 2.35 -18.25
N LEU A 277 -2.75 3.05 -17.12
CA LEU A 277 -2.35 4.46 -17.09
C LEU A 277 -0.98 4.67 -17.75
N ARG A 278 0.02 3.86 -17.38
CA ARG A 278 1.38 3.96 -17.92
C ARG A 278 1.49 3.63 -19.41
N LEU A 279 0.59 2.78 -19.92
CA LEU A 279 0.49 2.43 -21.34
C LEU A 279 -0.39 3.39 -22.15
N GLY A 280 -1.05 4.36 -21.51
CA GLY A 280 -2.03 5.22 -22.17
C GLY A 280 -3.30 4.49 -22.64
N LYS A 281 -3.58 3.30 -22.08
CA LYS A 281 -4.80 2.52 -22.36
C LYS A 281 -5.97 3.04 -21.53
N LEU A 282 -6.37 4.28 -21.78
CA LEU A 282 -7.27 5.03 -20.92
C LEU A 282 -8.65 4.39 -20.80
N GLU A 283 -9.27 4.01 -21.92
CA GLU A 283 -10.60 3.41 -21.96
C GLU A 283 -10.65 2.08 -21.22
N GLU A 284 -9.67 1.20 -21.49
CA GLU A 284 -9.54 -0.10 -20.81
C GLU A 284 -9.35 0.09 -19.30
N GLY A 285 -8.47 1.04 -18.91
CA GLY A 285 -8.22 1.38 -17.52
C GLY A 285 -9.45 1.91 -16.79
N LEU A 286 -10.21 2.81 -17.42
CA LEU A 286 -11.44 3.39 -16.84
C LEU A 286 -12.55 2.34 -16.67
N GLN A 287 -12.77 1.50 -17.69
CA GLN A 287 -13.76 0.42 -17.63
C GLN A 287 -13.39 -0.60 -16.55
N TYR A 288 -12.12 -0.97 -16.46
CA TYR A 288 -11.68 -1.91 -15.43
C TYR A 288 -11.75 -1.30 -14.03
N SER A 289 -11.41 -0.02 -13.89
CA SER A 289 -11.44 0.68 -12.60
C SER A 289 -12.85 0.74 -12.00
N SER A 290 -13.87 1.01 -12.83
CA SER A 290 -15.27 1.07 -12.37
C SER A 290 -15.77 -0.29 -11.87
N LEU A 291 -15.39 -1.40 -12.52
CA LEU A 291 -15.75 -2.76 -12.11
C LEU A 291 -15.06 -3.21 -10.81
N CYS A 292 -13.90 -2.64 -10.50
CA CYS A 292 -13.09 -3.04 -9.35
C CYS A 292 -13.30 -2.17 -8.11
N LEU A 293 -13.82 -0.95 -8.24
CA LEU A 293 -13.95 0.00 -7.14
C LEU A 293 -14.73 -0.59 -5.95
N ASP A 294 -15.86 -1.23 -6.20
CA ASP A 294 -16.75 -1.79 -5.17
C ASP A 294 -16.17 -3.03 -4.48
N LYS A 295 -15.11 -3.63 -5.03
CA LYS A 295 -14.42 -4.79 -4.44
C LYS A 295 -13.43 -4.40 -3.36
N LEU A 296 -12.99 -3.15 -3.35
CA LEU A 296 -11.98 -2.63 -2.44
C LEU A 296 -12.64 -2.00 -1.22
N LYS A 297 -12.04 -2.20 -0.05
CA LYS A 297 -12.56 -1.61 1.18
C LYS A 297 -12.33 -0.11 1.21
N GLU A 298 -13.41 0.66 1.15
CA GLU A 298 -13.40 2.13 1.18
C GLU A 298 -12.63 2.70 2.37
N GLY A 299 -12.00 3.86 2.15
CA GLY A 299 -11.27 4.59 3.19
C GLY A 299 -9.95 3.94 3.65
N THR A 300 -9.58 2.78 3.11
CA THR A 300 -8.29 2.16 3.40
C THR A 300 -7.16 2.76 2.56
N PRO A 301 -5.89 2.69 3.01
CA PRO A 301 -4.74 3.14 2.22
C PRO A 301 -4.68 2.54 0.82
N ASN A 302 -4.98 1.24 0.67
CA ASN A 302 -4.98 0.57 -0.63
C ASN A 302 -6.10 1.07 -1.54
N TRP A 303 -7.27 1.39 -0.97
CA TRP A 303 -8.38 1.96 -1.72
C TRP A 303 -8.07 3.37 -2.21
N PHE A 304 -7.45 4.22 -1.37
CA PHE A 304 -6.98 5.53 -1.82
C PHE A 304 -5.92 5.40 -2.92
N ALA A 305 -4.93 4.52 -2.77
CA ALA A 305 -3.92 4.29 -3.80
C ALA A 305 -4.54 3.81 -5.14
N PHE A 306 -5.57 2.96 -5.09
CA PHE A 306 -6.34 2.58 -6.28
C PHE A 306 -7.07 3.78 -6.89
N LEU A 307 -7.77 4.56 -6.06
CA LEU A 307 -8.53 5.74 -6.46
C LEU A 307 -7.62 6.84 -7.06
N GLU A 308 -6.37 6.95 -6.61
CA GLU A 308 -5.35 7.83 -7.20
C GLU A 308 -5.16 7.52 -8.69
N ASN A 309 -4.93 6.25 -9.04
CA ASN A 309 -4.75 5.85 -10.44
C ASN A 309 -6.04 6.01 -11.26
N TYR A 310 -7.20 5.78 -10.65
CA TYR A 310 -8.48 5.98 -11.33
C TYR A 310 -8.73 7.47 -11.64
N LEU A 311 -8.42 8.36 -10.69
CA LEU A 311 -8.48 9.81 -10.90
C LEU A 311 -7.51 10.26 -11.99
N LEU A 312 -6.28 9.73 -12.00
CA LEU A 312 -5.31 10.08 -13.04
C LEU A 312 -5.79 9.63 -14.43
N LEU A 313 -6.41 8.45 -14.55
CA LEU A 313 -7.03 8.02 -15.80
C LEU A 313 -8.15 8.97 -16.26
N SER A 314 -9.01 9.45 -15.36
CA SER A 314 -10.08 10.39 -15.72
C SER A 314 -9.55 11.75 -16.15
N LEU A 315 -8.50 12.25 -15.49
CA LEU A 315 -7.79 13.47 -15.85
C LEU A 315 -7.12 13.34 -17.21
N HIS A 316 -6.47 12.21 -17.49
CA HIS A 316 -5.84 11.93 -18.78
C HIS A 316 -6.86 11.81 -19.90
N LYS A 317 -8.05 11.27 -19.61
CA LYS A 317 -9.16 11.20 -20.56
C LYS A 317 -9.92 12.52 -20.75
N ASN A 318 -9.61 13.53 -19.93
CA ASN A 318 -10.34 14.79 -19.86
C ASN A 318 -11.83 14.63 -19.49
N ASP A 319 -12.17 13.61 -18.68
CA ASP A 319 -13.53 13.39 -18.19
C ASP A 319 -13.76 14.18 -16.90
N HIS A 320 -14.24 15.42 -17.04
CA HIS A 320 -14.49 16.31 -15.91
C HIS A 320 -15.59 15.80 -14.96
N ASN A 321 -16.60 15.11 -15.50
CA ASN A 321 -17.71 14.59 -14.69
C ASN A 321 -17.23 13.49 -13.76
N LEU A 322 -16.49 12.51 -14.29
CA LEU A 322 -15.92 11.43 -13.50
C LEU A 322 -14.86 11.96 -12.53
N THR A 323 -13.98 12.85 -12.99
CA THR A 323 -12.97 13.51 -12.13
C THR A 323 -13.61 14.15 -10.91
N ARG A 324 -14.68 14.94 -11.11
CA ARG A 324 -15.44 15.57 -10.02
C ARG A 324 -16.01 14.54 -9.04
N GLN A 325 -16.63 13.46 -9.54
CA GLN A 325 -17.20 12.40 -8.71
C GLN A 325 -16.14 11.70 -7.86
N LEU A 326 -14.99 11.35 -8.45
CA LEU A 326 -13.89 10.69 -7.74
C LEU A 326 -13.28 11.60 -6.67
N CYS A 327 -13.14 12.91 -6.94
CA CYS A 327 -12.69 13.88 -5.95
C CYS A 327 -13.66 14.00 -4.78
N ALA A 328 -14.96 14.11 -5.05
CA ALA A 328 -15.99 14.18 -4.01
C ALA A 328 -15.93 12.94 -3.10
N LEU A 329 -15.86 11.76 -3.72
CA LEU A 329 -15.75 10.48 -3.03
C LEU A 329 -14.50 10.41 -2.15
N ALA A 330 -13.33 10.81 -2.67
CA ALA A 330 -12.08 10.80 -1.91
C ALA A 330 -12.13 11.74 -0.68
N VAL A 331 -12.69 12.94 -0.85
CA VAL A 331 -12.84 13.93 0.22
C VAL A 331 -13.83 13.43 1.28
N GLU A 332 -14.97 12.90 0.86
CA GLU A 332 -15.99 12.32 1.74
C GLU A 332 -15.41 11.22 2.62
N LYS A 333 -14.63 10.29 2.04
CA LYS A 333 -13.98 9.20 2.79
C LYS A 333 -12.76 9.63 3.60
N GLY A 334 -12.45 10.93 3.62
CA GLY A 334 -11.49 11.51 4.55
C GLY A 334 -10.04 11.40 4.11
N VAL A 335 -9.75 11.44 2.80
CA VAL A 335 -8.36 11.37 2.30
C VAL A 335 -7.44 12.44 2.91
N LEU A 336 -7.97 13.64 3.16
CA LEU A 336 -7.25 14.76 3.77
C LEU A 336 -7.06 14.62 5.29
N LYS A 337 -7.72 13.63 5.91
CA LYS A 337 -7.57 13.24 7.32
C LYS A 337 -6.74 11.96 7.48
N SER A 338 -6.21 11.42 6.38
CA SER A 338 -5.39 10.21 6.40
C SER A 338 -4.19 10.38 7.33
N SER A 339 -3.89 9.32 8.10
CA SER A 339 -2.68 9.24 8.92
C SER A 339 -1.41 9.05 8.08
N ILE A 340 -1.57 8.68 6.81
CA ILE A 340 -0.46 8.52 5.87
C ILE A 340 -0.18 9.86 5.22
N PHE A 341 0.86 10.53 5.71
CA PHE A 341 1.22 11.87 5.29
C PHE A 341 1.51 12.00 3.78
N SER A 342 2.18 11.02 3.17
CA SER A 342 2.46 11.02 1.74
C SER A 342 1.20 10.94 0.87
N SER A 343 0.21 10.14 1.26
CA SER A 343 -1.07 10.06 0.55
C SER A 343 -1.85 11.38 0.69
N LYS A 344 -1.89 11.95 1.89
CA LYS A 344 -2.52 13.25 2.13
C LYS A 344 -1.93 14.36 1.24
N GLU A 345 -0.61 14.46 1.14
CA GLU A 345 0.05 15.47 0.30
C GLU A 345 -0.22 15.23 -1.21
N LYS A 346 -0.17 13.98 -1.69
CA LYS A 346 -0.49 13.65 -3.09
C LYS A 346 -1.91 14.06 -3.45
N TRP A 347 -2.88 13.71 -2.61
CA TRP A 347 -4.27 14.10 -2.84
C TRP A 347 -4.49 15.60 -2.76
N THR A 348 -3.78 16.29 -1.86
CA THR A 348 -3.81 17.77 -1.82
C THR A 348 -3.33 18.33 -3.16
N LEU A 349 -2.24 17.81 -3.72
CA LEU A 349 -1.72 18.21 -5.01
C LEU A 349 -2.69 17.92 -6.16
N TYR A 350 -3.28 16.72 -6.21
CA TYR A 350 -4.28 16.36 -7.22
C TYR A 350 -5.49 17.29 -7.17
N LEU A 351 -6.01 17.58 -5.97
CA LEU A 351 -7.14 18.49 -5.80
C LEU A 351 -6.80 19.92 -6.24
N ARG A 352 -5.56 20.40 -6.04
CA ARG A 352 -5.13 21.72 -6.58
C ARG A 352 -5.22 21.75 -8.10
N TYR A 353 -4.73 20.71 -8.77
CA TYR A 353 -4.84 20.58 -10.22
C TYR A 353 -6.29 20.53 -10.70
N VAL A 354 -7.15 19.76 -10.03
CA VAL A 354 -8.59 19.67 -10.36
C VAL A 354 -9.28 21.02 -10.23
N LYS A 355 -8.95 21.83 -9.20
CA LYS A 355 -9.48 23.19 -9.04
C LYS A 355 -9.05 24.13 -10.17
N LEU A 356 -7.99 23.83 -10.92
CA LEU A 356 -7.60 24.61 -12.08
C LEU A 356 -8.48 24.33 -13.31
N LEU A 357 -9.08 23.13 -13.38
CA LEU A 357 -9.87 22.64 -14.51
C LEU A 357 -11.38 22.85 -14.34
N LEU A 358 -11.88 22.70 -13.11
CA LEU A 358 -13.32 22.71 -12.85
C LEU A 358 -13.86 24.13 -12.61
N PRO A 359 -15.06 24.46 -13.13
CA PRO A 359 -15.80 25.66 -12.74
C PRO A 359 -16.08 25.71 -11.24
N GLN A 360 -16.26 26.92 -10.70
CA GLN A 360 -16.44 27.13 -9.26
C GLN A 360 -17.64 26.36 -8.70
N GLU A 361 -18.74 26.24 -9.46
CA GLU A 361 -19.93 25.49 -9.08
C GLU A 361 -19.61 24.00 -8.87
N GLN A 362 -18.82 23.42 -9.79
CA GLN A 362 -18.42 22.01 -9.73
C GLN A 362 -17.42 21.73 -8.61
N ILE A 363 -16.57 22.71 -8.26
CA ILE A 363 -15.66 22.62 -7.10
C ILE A 363 -16.48 22.54 -5.80
N VAL A 364 -17.53 23.35 -5.68
CA VAL A 364 -18.44 23.36 -4.53
C VAL A 364 -19.21 22.04 -4.44
N GLU A 365 -19.75 21.55 -5.56
CA GLU A 365 -20.42 20.24 -5.63
C GLU A 365 -19.51 19.08 -5.20
N ALA A 366 -18.22 19.12 -5.58
CA ALA A 366 -17.24 18.11 -5.16
C ALA A 366 -16.77 18.28 -3.71
N ALA A 367 -17.30 19.25 -2.97
CA ALA A 367 -16.93 19.56 -1.59
C ALA A 367 -15.42 19.75 -1.40
N ILE A 368 -14.70 20.22 -2.43
CA ILE A 368 -13.24 20.38 -2.36
C ILE A 368 -12.95 21.55 -1.42
N PRO A 369 -12.23 21.35 -0.31
CA PRO A 369 -12.02 22.40 0.67
C PRO A 369 -11.05 23.47 0.16
N ASP A 370 -10.90 24.53 0.95
CA ASP A 370 -9.75 25.41 0.81
C ASP A 370 -8.47 24.63 1.13
N LEU A 371 -7.59 24.55 0.13
CA LEU A 371 -6.35 23.76 0.17
C LEU A 371 -5.17 24.57 0.74
N GLY A 372 -5.29 25.90 0.87
CA GLY A 372 -4.20 26.77 1.33
C GLY A 372 -3.71 26.48 2.75
N LYS A 373 -4.52 25.78 3.56
CA LYS A 373 -4.17 25.33 4.92
C LYS A 373 -3.41 24.00 4.98
N TYR A 374 -3.23 23.31 3.85
CA TYR A 374 -2.55 22.01 3.80
C TYR A 374 -1.13 22.18 3.27
N GLU A 375 -0.16 21.99 4.14
CA GLU A 375 1.26 22.07 3.79
C GLU A 375 1.71 20.86 2.95
N ILE A 376 2.54 21.10 1.93
CA ILE A 376 3.16 20.07 1.07
C ILE A 376 4.69 20.11 1.27
N SER A 377 5.16 19.39 2.28
CA SER A 377 6.54 19.40 2.78
C SER A 377 7.37 18.17 2.39
N LEU A 378 6.76 16.99 2.18
CA LEU A 378 7.49 15.80 1.71
C LEU A 378 7.66 15.83 0.20
N LEU A 379 6.59 16.12 -0.55
CA LEU A 379 6.66 16.13 -2.01
C LEU A 379 7.60 17.23 -2.54
N SER A 380 7.79 18.32 -1.79
CA SER A 380 8.76 19.37 -2.15
C SER A 380 10.23 18.95 -1.95
N LYS A 381 10.49 17.91 -1.15
CA LYS A 381 11.82 17.32 -0.98
C LYS A 381 12.13 16.24 -2.00
N ASP A 382 11.11 15.70 -2.66
CA ASP A 382 11.26 14.87 -3.84
C ASP A 382 11.91 15.72 -4.95
N LYS A 383 12.88 15.17 -5.68
CA LYS A 383 13.64 15.93 -6.70
C LYS A 383 13.32 15.47 -8.11
N GLU A 384 12.71 14.30 -8.24
CA GLU A 384 12.47 13.65 -9.53
C GLU A 384 10.98 13.28 -9.68
N GLY A 385 10.23 13.05 -8.60
CA GLY A 385 8.78 12.82 -8.67
C GLY A 385 7.92 14.09 -8.59
N PHE A 386 7.17 14.23 -7.50
CA PHE A 386 6.02 15.16 -7.41
C PHE A 386 6.36 16.64 -7.28
N ASN A 387 7.64 16.99 -7.17
CA ASN A 387 8.06 18.39 -7.03
C ASN A 387 7.86 19.19 -8.32
N LEU A 388 8.03 18.57 -9.49
CA LEU A 388 7.77 19.26 -10.75
C LEU A 388 6.28 19.61 -10.92
N PRO A 389 5.32 18.67 -10.72
CA PRO A 389 3.91 19.03 -10.71
C PRO A 389 3.55 20.07 -9.65
N LEU A 390 4.19 20.04 -8.47
CA LEU A 390 3.99 21.08 -7.45
C LEU A 390 4.42 22.47 -7.95
N LEU A 391 5.60 22.57 -8.57
CA LEU A 391 6.09 23.84 -9.13
C LEU A 391 5.20 24.36 -10.26
N ILE A 392 4.66 23.45 -11.09
CA ILE A 392 3.76 23.80 -12.18
C ILE A 392 2.44 24.33 -11.62
N VAL A 393 1.80 23.63 -10.67
CA VAL A 393 0.50 24.07 -10.12
C VAL A 393 0.62 25.40 -9.38
N GLU A 394 1.70 25.62 -8.64
CA GLU A 394 1.98 26.89 -7.95
C GLU A 394 2.09 28.05 -8.95
N TYR A 395 2.82 27.85 -10.04
CA TYR A 395 2.90 28.85 -11.11
C TYR A 395 1.53 29.13 -11.71
N LEU A 396 0.77 28.09 -12.09
CA LEU A 396 -0.53 28.26 -12.73
C LEU A 396 -1.52 28.99 -11.83
N GLU A 397 -1.59 28.66 -10.54
CA GLU A 397 -2.44 29.35 -9.55
C GLU A 397 -2.10 30.84 -9.41
N MET A 398 -0.81 31.17 -9.48
CA MET A 398 -0.33 32.53 -9.32
C MET A 398 -0.37 33.35 -10.61
N MET A 399 -0.32 32.71 -11.77
CA MET A 399 -0.22 33.33 -13.09
C MET A 399 -1.13 34.55 -13.33
N PRO A 400 -2.40 34.57 -12.87
CA PRO A 400 -3.28 35.73 -13.04
C PRO A 400 -2.84 37.00 -12.29
N LYS A 401 -1.94 36.88 -11.30
CA LYS A 401 -1.53 37.96 -10.38
C LYS A 401 -0.08 38.42 -10.59
N LEU A 402 0.73 37.66 -11.33
CA LEU A 402 2.17 37.93 -11.45
C LEU A 402 2.45 39.11 -12.37
N ASP A 403 3.40 39.97 -12.00
CA ASP A 403 3.97 40.96 -12.91
C ASP A 403 5.10 40.38 -13.78
N ALA A 404 5.76 41.20 -14.59
CA ALA A 404 6.84 40.76 -15.46
C ALA A 404 8.10 40.29 -14.69
N GLU A 405 8.39 40.88 -13.53
CA GLU A 405 9.56 40.52 -12.71
C GLU A 405 9.33 39.16 -12.05
N ASP A 406 8.13 38.96 -11.49
CA ASP A 406 7.66 37.71 -10.94
C ASP A 406 7.69 36.57 -11.97
N MET A 407 7.22 36.84 -13.20
CA MET A 407 7.25 35.87 -14.30
C MET A 407 8.69 35.44 -14.64
N GLU A 408 9.65 36.37 -14.70
CA GLU A 408 11.05 36.02 -14.94
C GLU A 408 11.67 35.23 -13.77
N LEU A 409 11.24 35.49 -12.52
CA LEU A 409 11.64 34.69 -11.37
C LEU A 409 11.17 33.23 -11.51
N TYR A 410 9.91 32.99 -11.90
CA TYR A 410 9.42 31.64 -12.21
C TYR A 410 10.16 31.01 -13.38
N ALA A 411 10.42 31.77 -14.46
CA ALA A 411 11.19 31.29 -15.60
C ALA A 411 12.60 30.84 -15.19
N SER A 412 13.27 31.59 -14.33
CA SER A 412 14.58 31.26 -13.77
C SER A 412 14.52 30.00 -12.90
N ARG A 413 13.49 29.87 -12.05
CA ARG A 413 13.25 28.65 -11.24
C ARG A 413 13.07 27.42 -12.11
N PHE A 414 12.26 27.49 -13.18
CA PHE A 414 12.06 26.38 -14.11
C PHE A 414 13.34 26.00 -14.87
N ARG A 415 14.13 26.98 -15.34
CA ARG A 415 15.44 26.71 -15.97
C ARG A 415 16.40 25.99 -15.02
N LYS A 416 16.46 26.44 -13.76
CA LYS A 416 17.30 25.84 -12.72
C LYS A 416 16.85 24.43 -12.36
N TYR A 417 15.54 24.20 -12.26
CA TYR A 417 14.99 22.87 -12.00
C TYR A 417 15.30 21.92 -13.15
N SER A 418 15.00 22.34 -14.39
CA SER A 418 15.23 21.54 -15.60
C SER A 418 16.69 21.13 -15.76
N SER A 419 17.64 22.05 -15.60
CA SER A 419 19.06 21.74 -15.75
C SER A 419 19.61 20.82 -14.65
N LYS A 420 19.08 20.95 -13.43
CA LYS A 420 19.57 20.22 -12.27
C LYS A 420 19.02 18.79 -12.20
N TYR A 421 17.74 18.61 -12.49
CA TYR A 421 17.00 17.38 -12.18
C TYR A 421 16.47 16.62 -13.40
N LEU A 422 16.17 17.29 -14.51
CA LEU A 422 15.53 16.65 -15.67
C LEU A 422 16.57 16.15 -16.69
N LYS A 423 17.31 15.10 -16.35
CA LYS A 423 18.44 14.57 -17.14
C LYS A 423 18.12 13.24 -17.84
N GLY A 424 18.42 13.17 -19.13
CA GLY A 424 18.19 11.97 -19.95
C GLY A 424 16.85 12.00 -20.69
N GLU A 425 16.61 10.98 -21.51
CA GLU A 425 15.47 10.89 -22.43
C GLU A 425 14.12 10.76 -21.69
N VAL A 426 14.12 10.12 -20.51
CA VAL A 426 12.91 9.93 -19.70
C VAL A 426 12.24 11.25 -19.26
N TRP A 427 12.94 12.38 -19.34
CA TRP A 427 12.39 13.71 -19.01
C TRP A 427 12.16 14.61 -20.23
N ASP A 428 12.21 14.07 -21.45
CA ASP A 428 12.04 14.90 -22.65
C ASP A 428 10.69 15.63 -22.69
N ARG A 429 9.59 14.95 -22.33
CA ARG A 429 8.26 15.57 -22.24
C ARG A 429 8.21 16.70 -21.22
N ALA A 430 8.66 16.43 -19.99
CA ALA A 430 8.77 17.41 -18.92
C ALA A 430 9.57 18.65 -19.35
N ARG A 431 10.72 18.44 -20.00
CA ARG A 431 11.57 19.53 -20.52
C ARG A 431 10.90 20.31 -21.63
N LEU A 432 10.15 19.65 -22.52
CA LEU A 432 9.39 20.32 -23.58
C LEU A 432 8.27 21.18 -22.99
N PHE A 433 7.53 20.68 -22.01
CA PHE A 433 6.48 21.43 -21.35
C PHE A 433 7.03 22.63 -20.57
N LEU A 434 8.11 22.47 -19.80
CA LEU A 434 8.76 23.61 -19.14
C LEU A 434 9.25 24.67 -20.12
N LYS A 435 9.72 24.28 -21.32
CA LYS A 435 10.08 25.24 -22.37
C LYS A 435 8.86 26.01 -22.88
N LEU A 436 7.71 25.35 -23.03
CA LEU A 436 6.45 26.00 -23.39
C LEU A 436 6.03 27.02 -22.32
N LEU A 437 6.07 26.65 -21.03
CA LEU A 437 5.78 27.59 -19.93
C LEU A 437 6.74 28.78 -19.89
N ILE A 438 8.04 28.54 -20.05
CA ILE A 438 9.03 29.64 -20.08
C ILE A 438 8.81 30.55 -21.30
N LEU A 439 8.40 29.98 -22.44
CA LEU A 439 8.09 30.74 -23.65
C LEU A 439 6.86 31.63 -23.44
N SER A 440 5.83 31.10 -22.78
CA SER A 440 4.59 31.84 -22.49
C SER A 440 4.77 33.01 -21.52
N MET A 441 5.87 33.03 -20.77
CA MET A 441 6.26 34.16 -19.91
C MET A 441 6.98 35.27 -20.67
N LYS A 442 7.46 35.03 -21.89
CA LYS A 442 8.35 35.93 -22.64
C LYS A 442 7.73 36.48 -23.92
N GLU A 443 6.81 35.73 -24.50
CA GLU A 443 6.22 36.01 -25.80
C GLU A 443 4.71 35.97 -25.68
N GLU A 444 4.03 36.78 -26.49
CA GLU A 444 2.58 36.88 -26.52
C GLU A 444 2.08 36.86 -27.98
N GLY A 445 0.78 36.61 -28.15
CA GLY A 445 0.09 36.64 -29.45
C GLY A 445 0.72 35.72 -30.51
N GLU A 446 0.78 36.22 -31.75
CA GLU A 446 1.24 35.45 -32.91
C GLU A 446 2.69 34.94 -32.76
N ARG A 447 3.55 35.68 -32.02
CA ARG A 447 4.94 35.27 -31.77
C ARG A 447 5.00 34.05 -30.86
N LEU A 448 4.17 34.01 -29.81
CA LEU A 448 4.03 32.85 -28.94
C LEU A 448 3.57 31.64 -29.74
N GLU A 449 2.50 31.79 -30.53
CA GLU A 449 1.94 30.69 -31.33
C GLU A 449 2.96 30.11 -32.31
N LYS A 450 3.65 30.96 -33.09
CA LYS A 450 4.68 30.53 -34.05
C LYS A 450 5.81 29.74 -33.39
N LYS A 451 6.27 30.16 -32.20
CA LYS A 451 7.35 29.49 -31.47
C LYS A 451 6.89 28.28 -30.65
N ALA A 452 5.66 28.28 -30.15
CA ALA A 452 5.09 27.19 -29.36
C ALA A 452 4.69 26.00 -30.23
N THR A 453 4.19 26.24 -31.46
CA THR A 453 3.74 25.19 -32.40
C THR A 453 4.76 24.05 -32.59
N PRO A 454 6.04 24.28 -32.94
CA PRO A 454 7.00 23.19 -33.11
C PRO A 454 7.31 22.45 -31.79
N LEU A 455 7.31 23.15 -30.65
CA LEU A 455 7.51 22.53 -29.34
C LEU A 455 6.32 21.64 -28.95
N LEU A 456 5.09 22.08 -29.23
CA LEU A 456 3.87 21.34 -28.96
C LEU A 456 3.75 20.10 -29.86
N GLN A 457 4.10 20.22 -31.15
CA GLN A 457 4.17 19.06 -32.05
C GLN A 457 5.17 18.03 -31.54
N LYS A 458 6.36 18.49 -31.11
CA LYS A 458 7.37 17.61 -30.53
C LYS A 458 6.87 16.94 -29.25
N LEU A 459 6.21 17.69 -28.36
CA LEU A 459 5.60 17.16 -27.13
C LEU A 459 4.61 16.04 -27.45
N LYS A 460 3.65 16.28 -28.37
CA LYS A 460 2.64 15.29 -28.81
C LYS A 460 3.28 14.02 -29.39
N SER A 461 4.39 14.15 -30.10
CA SER A 461 5.13 13.01 -30.68
C SER A 461 6.02 12.26 -29.68
N THR A 462 6.29 12.85 -28.52
CA THR A 462 7.13 12.22 -27.49
C THR A 462 6.23 11.36 -26.60
N PRO A 463 6.47 10.05 -26.49
CA PRO A 463 5.64 9.15 -25.69
C PRO A 463 5.77 9.47 -24.19
N PRO A 464 4.72 9.21 -23.39
CA PRO A 464 4.78 9.29 -21.93
C PRO A 464 5.95 8.46 -21.40
N PRO A 465 6.64 8.91 -20.35
CA PRO A 465 7.72 8.13 -19.78
C PRO A 465 7.18 6.80 -19.24
N ARG A 466 7.85 5.70 -19.58
CA ARG A 466 7.56 4.36 -19.04
C ARG A 466 8.38 4.06 -17.78
N ASP A 467 9.27 4.96 -17.38
CA ASP A 467 10.13 4.74 -16.23
C ASP A 467 9.35 4.93 -14.91
N PRO A 468 9.34 3.98 -13.97
CA PRO A 468 8.66 4.13 -12.68
C PRO A 468 9.18 5.30 -11.83
N VAL A 469 10.41 5.78 -12.09
CA VAL A 469 11.04 6.91 -11.37
C VAL A 469 10.75 8.25 -12.07
N ALA A 470 10.30 8.23 -13.32
CA ALA A 470 9.98 9.44 -14.04
C ALA A 470 8.75 10.15 -13.45
N GLU A 471 8.63 11.43 -13.81
CA GLU A 471 7.55 12.31 -13.40
C GLU A 471 6.16 11.68 -13.53
N VAL A 472 5.27 12.03 -12.61
CA VAL A 472 3.83 11.79 -12.76
C VAL A 472 3.21 13.02 -13.42
N GLU A 473 2.94 12.92 -14.73
CA GLU A 473 2.07 13.87 -15.44
C GLU A 473 0.65 13.76 -14.85
N ILE A 474 0.26 14.67 -13.95
CA ILE A 474 -1.06 14.63 -13.28
C ILE A 474 -2.18 14.88 -14.29
N ILE A 475 -1.98 15.88 -15.13
CA ILE A 475 -2.79 16.18 -16.31
C ILE A 475 -1.84 16.13 -17.50
N PRO A 476 -2.24 15.56 -18.65
CA PRO A 476 -1.45 15.61 -19.87
C PRO A 476 -1.01 17.03 -20.18
N TYR A 477 0.27 17.20 -20.50
CA TYR A 477 0.86 18.51 -20.74
C TYR A 477 0.20 19.27 -21.89
N GLU A 478 -0.35 18.54 -22.86
CA GLU A 478 -1.15 19.08 -23.94
C GLU A 478 -2.40 19.81 -23.41
N HIS A 479 -3.14 19.19 -22.48
CA HIS A 479 -4.33 19.80 -21.88
C HIS A 479 -3.96 20.96 -20.93
N LEU A 480 -2.85 20.82 -20.18
CA LEU A 480 -2.35 21.93 -19.35
C LEU A 480 -1.93 23.14 -20.19
N TRP A 481 -1.37 22.91 -21.37
CA TRP A 481 -0.99 23.99 -22.28
C TRP A 481 -2.21 24.75 -22.79
N GLU A 482 -3.31 24.07 -23.09
CA GLU A 482 -4.58 24.70 -23.48
C GLU A 482 -5.09 25.62 -22.36
N LEU A 483 -5.05 25.16 -21.10
CA LEU A 483 -5.39 25.98 -19.94
C LEU A 483 -4.48 27.21 -19.78
N VAL A 484 -3.17 27.07 -20.05
CA VAL A 484 -2.23 28.20 -20.02
C VAL A 484 -2.63 29.26 -21.04
N LEU A 485 -2.94 28.85 -22.28
CA LEU A 485 -3.36 29.77 -23.34
C LEU A 485 -4.68 30.47 -22.98
N GLU A 486 -5.67 29.75 -22.44
CA GLU A 486 -6.95 30.33 -22.01
C GLU A 486 -6.73 31.44 -20.97
N ARG A 487 -5.88 31.18 -19.97
CA ARG A 487 -5.60 32.16 -18.91
C ARG A 487 -4.80 33.37 -19.40
N LEU A 488 -3.91 33.18 -20.37
CA LEU A 488 -3.20 34.30 -21.01
C LEU A 488 -4.17 35.19 -21.78
N GLN A 489 -5.12 34.62 -22.51
CA GLN A 489 -6.17 35.39 -23.20
C GLN A 489 -7.03 36.19 -22.22
N GLN A 490 -7.44 35.59 -21.09
CA GLN A 490 -8.19 36.28 -20.04
C GLN A 490 -7.42 37.47 -19.43
N ARG A 491 -6.09 37.42 -19.43
CA ARG A 491 -5.22 38.47 -18.91
C ARG A 491 -5.04 39.62 -19.90
N VAL A 492 -4.98 39.34 -21.20
CA VAL A 492 -4.93 40.38 -22.25
C VAL A 492 -6.26 41.13 -22.37
N ASN A 493 -7.38 40.47 -22.06
CA ASN A 493 -8.73 41.05 -22.12
C ASN A 493 -9.14 41.82 -20.85
N LYS A 494 -8.29 41.89 -19.82
CA LYS A 494 -8.46 42.71 -18.62
C LYS A 494 -7.57 43.93 -18.71
#